data_AF-A0A3M1EXE6-F1
#
_entry.id   AF-A0A3M1EXE6-F1
#
_cell.length_a   1.000
_cell.length_b   1.000
_cell.length_c   1.000
_cell.angle_alpha   90.00
_cell.angle_beta   90.00
_cell.angle_gamma   90.00
#
_symmetry.space_group_name_H-M   'P 1'
#
loop_
_entity.id
_entity.type
_entity.pdbx_description
1 polymer ?
#
loop_
_entity_poly.entity_id
_entity_poly.type
_entity_poly.pdbx_seq_one_letter_code
_entity_poly.pdbx_strand_id
1 'polypeptide(L)'
;MVKRVFTLLIAMLTVFGLAASAHAALILRGTDTLGHRLIYDDDLDITWYDYTHPVDSWQNQVDWAGTLTVEFNGIIYDDWRLPSIEDAPYVFGYDGTTTAGYNITTSEMGHLFYTELGNLGSYDTDGNPLSSYGLTNTGDFQHLIAGSYWSGTADSFDIPDHAWYFNFDDGLQNKFYMYEHRYAIAVRPGDVAAGGGGPAPIPEPS
;
A
#
# COMPACT_ATOMS: atom_id res chain seq x y z
N MET A 1 53.75 -1.70 -38.87
CA MET A 1 53.44 -0.88 -37.68
C MET A 1 51.91 -0.75 -37.55
N VAL A 2 51.19 -1.84 -37.25
CA VAL A 2 49.71 -1.87 -37.15
C VAL A 2 49.25 -2.95 -36.13
N LYS A 3 50.00 -3.17 -35.04
CA LYS A 3 49.72 -4.28 -34.10
C LYS A 3 49.64 -3.88 -32.63
N ARG A 4 49.49 -2.59 -32.31
CA ARG A 4 49.49 -2.09 -30.93
C ARG A 4 48.30 -1.20 -30.54
N VAL A 5 47.25 -1.15 -31.36
CA VAL A 5 46.05 -0.34 -31.06
C VAL A 5 44.82 -1.20 -30.73
N PHE A 6 44.90 -2.52 -30.86
CA PHE A 6 43.75 -3.41 -30.71
C PHE A 6 43.62 -4.10 -29.33
N THR A 7 44.36 -3.66 -28.32
CA THR A 7 44.34 -4.28 -26.98
C THR A 7 43.80 -3.34 -25.89
N LEU A 8 43.06 -2.30 -26.28
CA LEU A 8 42.50 -1.30 -25.34
C LEU A 8 40.98 -1.13 -25.47
N LEU A 9 40.27 -2.04 -26.16
CA LEU A 9 38.86 -1.87 -26.49
C LEU A 9 37.96 -3.08 -26.20
N ILE A 10 38.46 -4.12 -25.52
CA ILE A 10 37.64 -5.29 -25.10
C ILE A 10 37.97 -5.69 -23.66
N ALA A 11 38.16 -4.69 -22.79
CA ALA A 11 38.13 -4.86 -21.33
C ALA A 11 37.04 -3.98 -20.69
N MET A 12 36.10 -3.50 -21.51
CA MET A 12 35.01 -2.61 -21.13
C MET A 12 33.66 -3.19 -21.61
N LEU A 13 33.56 -4.53 -21.62
CA LEU A 13 32.30 -5.21 -21.85
C LEU A 13 31.91 -5.94 -20.58
N THR A 14 30.75 -5.53 -20.07
CA THR A 14 29.87 -6.24 -19.13
C THR A 14 30.38 -6.40 -17.70
N VAL A 15 30.52 -5.27 -16.99
CA VAL A 15 29.87 -5.19 -15.68
C VAL A 15 28.40 -4.88 -15.97
N PHE A 16 27.63 -5.91 -16.34
CA PHE A 16 26.19 -5.82 -16.08
C PHE A 16 26.10 -5.85 -14.56
N GLY A 17 25.99 -4.67 -13.97
CA GLY A 17 25.47 -4.55 -12.63
C GLY A 17 24.17 -5.34 -12.64
N LEU A 18 24.15 -6.43 -11.88
CA LEU A 18 22.91 -6.87 -11.27
C LEU A 18 22.47 -5.67 -10.44
N ALA A 19 21.70 -4.77 -11.05
CA ALA A 19 20.76 -3.98 -10.29
C ALA A 19 19.87 -5.03 -9.64
N ALA A 20 20.23 -5.44 -8.43
CA ALA A 20 19.25 -5.96 -7.52
C ALA A 20 18.18 -4.88 -7.51
N SER A 21 17.00 -5.17 -8.07
CA SER A 21 15.84 -4.41 -7.65
C SER A 21 15.87 -4.53 -6.13
N ALA A 22 15.93 -3.39 -5.43
CA ALA A 22 15.61 -3.40 -4.02
C ALA A 22 14.14 -3.83 -3.97
N HIS A 23 13.90 -5.14 -3.85
CA HIS A 23 12.58 -5.70 -3.67
C HIS A 23 12.46 -6.02 -2.20
N ALA A 24 11.88 -5.08 -1.47
CA ALA A 24 11.35 -5.31 -0.14
C ALA A 24 10.20 -4.34 0.17
N ALA A 25 9.32 -4.08 -0.81
CA ALA A 25 8.30 -3.06 -0.70
C ALA A 25 7.13 -3.43 0.28
N LEU A 26 7.08 -4.72 0.69
CA LEU A 26 6.38 -5.18 1.88
C LEU A 26 7.25 -6.15 2.70
N ILE A 27 7.28 -5.96 4.03
CA ILE A 27 8.06 -6.72 5.00
C ILE A 27 7.14 -7.24 6.11
N LEU A 28 6.88 -8.54 6.12
CA LEU A 28 6.18 -9.19 7.23
C LEU A 28 6.98 -9.08 8.53
N ARG A 29 6.46 -8.34 9.52
CA ARG A 29 7.08 -8.20 10.84
C ARG A 29 6.73 -9.35 11.78
N GLY A 30 5.52 -9.89 11.65
CA GLY A 30 5.02 -10.98 12.46
C GLY A 30 3.52 -10.87 12.65
N THR A 31 3.02 -11.52 13.70
CA THR A 31 1.61 -11.50 14.08
C THR A 31 1.42 -10.91 15.48
N ASP A 32 0.34 -10.18 15.69
CA ASP A 32 -0.08 -9.71 17.00
C ASP A 32 -0.60 -10.85 17.90
N THR A 33 -1.11 -10.50 19.08
CA THR A 33 -1.68 -11.45 20.04
C THR A 33 -3.01 -12.06 19.60
N LEU A 34 -3.68 -11.46 18.61
CA LEU A 34 -4.93 -11.95 18.02
C LEU A 34 -4.71 -12.81 16.77
N GLY A 35 -3.47 -12.87 16.26
CA GLY A 35 -3.07 -13.64 15.08
C GLY A 35 -3.09 -12.85 13.77
N HIS A 36 -3.29 -11.54 13.79
CA HIS A 36 -3.26 -10.69 12.60
C HIS A 36 -1.83 -10.26 12.29
N ARG A 37 -1.48 -10.21 11.00
CA ARG A 37 -0.13 -9.85 10.59
C ARG A 37 0.08 -8.33 10.63
N LEU A 38 1.31 -7.93 10.96
CA LEU A 38 1.79 -6.57 10.77
C LEU A 38 2.79 -6.58 9.61
N ILE A 39 2.46 -5.83 8.56
CA ILE A 39 3.21 -5.84 7.30
C ILE A 39 3.69 -4.42 7.06
N TYR A 40 5.00 -4.21 7.14
CA TYR A 40 5.61 -2.90 6.94
C TYR A 40 5.82 -2.63 5.45
N ASP A 41 5.39 -1.47 5.00
CA ASP A 41 5.59 -0.93 3.66
C ASP A 41 6.69 0.13 3.76
N ASP A 42 7.87 -0.17 3.22
CA ASP A 42 9.06 0.67 3.37
C ASP A 42 9.09 1.85 2.37
N ASP A 43 8.32 1.75 1.28
CA ASP A 43 8.15 2.81 0.29
C ASP A 43 7.28 3.96 0.86
N LEU A 44 6.21 3.62 1.59
CA LEU A 44 5.30 4.58 2.22
C LEU A 44 5.64 4.90 3.68
N ASP A 45 6.56 4.15 4.28
CA ASP A 45 6.88 4.18 5.71
C ASP A 45 5.62 4.04 6.59
N ILE A 46 4.83 2.99 6.32
CA ILE A 46 3.62 2.64 7.10
C ILE A 46 3.61 1.15 7.43
N THR A 47 2.91 0.79 8.50
CA THR A 47 2.59 -0.62 8.80
C THR A 47 1.12 -0.88 8.57
N TRP A 48 0.81 -1.87 7.74
CA TRP A 48 -0.52 -2.42 7.53
C TRP A 48 -0.87 -3.42 8.63
N TYR A 49 -2.11 -3.36 9.12
CA TYR A 49 -2.71 -4.37 9.97
C TYR A 49 -3.56 -5.31 9.11
N ASP A 50 -3.11 -6.54 8.93
CA ASP A 50 -3.76 -7.57 8.08
C ASP A 50 -5.03 -8.12 8.75
N TYR A 51 -6.03 -7.27 8.79
CA TYR A 51 -7.36 -7.53 9.28
C TYR A 51 -8.37 -6.69 8.50
N THR A 52 -9.34 -7.36 7.89
CA THR A 52 -10.47 -6.69 7.25
C THR A 52 -11.59 -6.51 8.27
N HIS A 53 -11.81 -5.27 8.71
CA HIS A 53 -12.94 -4.94 9.55
C HIS A 53 -14.23 -5.01 8.72
N PRO A 54 -15.31 -5.65 9.24
CA PRO A 54 -16.58 -5.78 8.52
C PRO A 54 -17.15 -4.46 8.01
N VAL A 55 -18.01 -4.55 7.00
CA VAL A 55 -18.59 -3.37 6.36
C VAL A 55 -19.38 -2.50 7.33
N ASP A 56 -19.17 -1.19 7.27
CA ASP A 56 -19.89 -0.19 8.06
C ASP A 56 -19.82 1.18 7.36
N SER A 57 -20.55 2.16 7.89
CA SER A 57 -20.49 3.56 7.49
C SER A 57 -19.08 4.14 7.68
N TRP A 58 -18.76 5.18 6.90
CA TRP A 58 -17.44 5.79 6.90
C TRP A 58 -17.02 6.28 8.29
N GLN A 59 -17.90 7.00 9.00
CA GLN A 59 -17.58 7.51 10.33
C GLN A 59 -17.29 6.38 11.33
N ASN A 60 -18.07 5.29 11.28
CA ASN A 60 -17.85 4.14 12.16
C ASN A 60 -16.50 3.46 11.85
N GLN A 61 -16.07 3.40 10.60
CA GLN A 61 -14.74 2.86 10.25
C GLN A 61 -13.60 3.77 10.73
N VAL A 62 -13.76 5.09 10.59
CA VAL A 62 -12.78 6.07 11.11
C VAL A 62 -12.66 5.95 12.62
N ASP A 63 -13.79 5.87 13.34
CA ASP A 63 -13.83 5.73 14.79
C ASP A 63 -13.25 4.38 15.26
N TRP A 64 -13.53 3.30 14.53
CA TRP A 64 -12.91 1.99 14.78
C TRP A 64 -11.39 2.07 14.68
N ALA A 65 -10.87 2.59 13.56
CA ALA A 65 -9.42 2.67 13.36
C ALA A 65 -8.76 3.57 14.40
N GLY A 66 -9.38 4.72 14.72
CA GLY A 66 -8.86 5.68 15.71
C GLY A 66 -8.93 5.21 17.17
N THR A 67 -9.64 4.11 17.45
CA THR A 67 -9.68 3.47 18.77
C THR A 67 -8.96 2.12 18.80
N LEU A 68 -8.42 1.68 17.66
CA LEU A 68 -7.72 0.42 17.54
C LEU A 68 -6.41 0.46 18.35
N THR A 69 -6.17 -0.61 19.10
CA THR A 69 -4.96 -0.79 19.88
C THR A 69 -4.39 -2.17 19.57
N VAL A 70 -3.15 -2.23 19.11
CA VAL A 70 -2.47 -3.48 18.71
C VAL A 70 -1.22 -3.66 19.56
N GLU A 71 -1.13 -4.81 20.24
CA GLU A 71 0.06 -5.20 20.98
C GLU A 71 0.95 -6.09 20.12
N PHE A 72 2.21 -5.67 19.92
CA PHE A 72 3.21 -6.43 19.18
C PHE A 72 4.57 -6.35 19.90
N ASN A 73 5.18 -7.50 20.18
CA ASN A 73 6.45 -7.59 20.92
C ASN A 73 6.47 -6.83 22.25
N GLY A 74 5.34 -6.81 22.97
CA GLY A 74 5.20 -6.11 24.26
C GLY A 74 5.09 -4.59 24.16
N ILE A 75 4.91 -4.05 22.95
CA ILE A 75 4.67 -2.63 22.68
C ILE A 75 3.23 -2.47 22.21
N ILE A 76 2.57 -1.45 22.74
CA ILE A 76 1.21 -1.07 22.36
C ILE A 76 1.29 0.04 21.31
N TYR A 77 0.61 -0.17 20.19
CA TYR A 77 0.41 0.81 19.12
C TYR A 77 -1.06 1.22 19.07
N ASP A 78 -1.35 2.50 19.29
CA ASP A 78 -2.69 3.10 19.38
C ASP A 78 -2.89 4.29 18.40
N ASP A 79 -1.98 4.42 17.43
CA ASP A 79 -1.93 5.49 16.42
C ASP A 79 -2.43 5.02 15.04
N TRP A 80 -3.39 4.10 15.02
CA TRP A 80 -3.97 3.53 13.81
C TRP A 80 -4.98 4.47 13.15
N ARG A 81 -5.05 4.39 11.83
CA ARG A 81 -6.02 5.11 10.99
C ARG A 81 -6.40 4.27 9.78
N LEU A 82 -7.44 4.70 9.08
CA LEU A 82 -7.68 4.21 7.73
C LEU A 82 -6.59 4.71 6.76
N PRO A 83 -6.35 3.98 5.66
CA PRO A 83 -5.48 4.43 4.59
C PRO A 83 -5.94 5.75 3.99
N SER A 84 -5.01 6.56 3.50
CA SER A 84 -5.28 7.89 2.98
C SER A 84 -5.32 7.91 1.44
N ILE A 85 -6.17 8.81 0.94
CA ILE A 85 -6.22 9.28 -0.44
C ILE A 85 -6.01 10.80 -0.40
N GLU A 86 -5.25 11.36 -1.34
CA GLU A 86 -5.14 12.82 -1.47
C GLU A 86 -6.51 13.41 -1.87
N ASP A 87 -7.06 14.29 -1.03
CA ASP A 87 -8.35 14.92 -1.33
C ASP A 87 -8.18 16.01 -2.39
N ALA A 88 -8.94 15.88 -3.48
CA ALA A 88 -8.85 16.76 -4.63
C ALA A 88 -10.18 16.77 -5.42
N PRO A 89 -10.38 17.75 -6.34
CA PRO A 89 -11.53 17.76 -7.23
C PRO A 89 -11.65 16.46 -8.02
N TYR A 90 -12.87 16.00 -8.23
CA TYR A 90 -13.15 14.76 -8.92
C TYR A 90 -12.80 14.86 -10.40
N VAL A 91 -11.79 14.12 -10.81
CA VAL A 91 -11.38 13.94 -12.20
C VAL A 91 -11.26 12.46 -12.43
N PHE A 92 -12.10 11.92 -13.32
CA PHE A 92 -12.08 10.51 -13.67
C PHE A 92 -11.09 10.25 -14.81
N GLY A 93 -10.30 9.18 -14.69
CA GLY A 93 -9.34 8.77 -15.71
C GLY A 93 -8.88 7.32 -15.56
N TYR A 94 -8.02 6.90 -16.48
CA TYR A 94 -7.54 5.53 -16.57
C TYR A 94 -6.02 5.42 -16.49
N ASP A 95 -5.28 6.49 -16.75
CA ASP A 95 -3.82 6.48 -16.87
C ASP A 95 -3.09 6.66 -15.52
N GLY A 96 -3.84 6.69 -14.41
CA GLY A 96 -3.30 6.89 -13.07
C GLY A 96 -2.95 8.33 -12.71
N THR A 97 -3.14 9.30 -13.60
CA THR A 97 -2.78 10.71 -13.36
C THR A 97 -3.92 11.56 -12.81
N THR A 98 -5.11 10.96 -12.70
CA THR A 98 -6.33 11.60 -12.23
C THR A 98 -6.61 11.29 -10.75
N THR A 99 -7.63 11.91 -10.17
CA THR A 99 -7.97 11.76 -8.74
C THR A 99 -8.93 10.60 -8.48
N ALA A 100 -9.75 10.24 -9.47
CA ALA A 100 -10.63 9.08 -9.45
C ALA A 100 -10.44 8.23 -10.70
N GLY A 101 -10.76 6.94 -10.60
CA GLY A 101 -10.65 5.98 -11.69
C GLY A 101 -9.63 4.87 -11.41
N TYR A 102 -8.88 4.49 -12.44
CA TYR A 102 -8.04 3.29 -12.45
C TYR A 102 -6.55 3.63 -12.58
N ASN A 103 -5.69 2.67 -12.22
CA ASN A 103 -4.23 2.75 -12.26
C ASN A 103 -3.63 3.88 -11.39
N ILE A 104 -4.39 4.40 -10.43
CA ILE A 104 -3.93 5.44 -9.50
C ILE A 104 -3.12 4.81 -8.38
N THR A 105 -1.84 5.17 -8.28
CA THR A 105 -0.90 4.65 -7.27
C THR A 105 -0.50 5.67 -6.22
N THR A 106 -1.08 6.87 -6.25
CA THR A 106 -0.74 7.96 -5.32
C THR A 106 -1.41 7.82 -3.95
N SER A 107 -2.46 7.01 -3.85
CA SER A 107 -3.08 6.65 -2.57
C SER A 107 -2.43 5.43 -1.95
N GLU A 108 -2.53 5.27 -0.64
CA GLU A 108 -1.91 4.13 0.04
C GLU A 108 -2.51 2.79 -0.40
N MET A 109 -3.84 2.71 -0.60
CA MET A 109 -4.48 1.50 -1.12
C MET A 109 -4.23 1.29 -2.62
N GLY A 110 -4.12 2.37 -3.40
CA GLY A 110 -3.74 2.29 -4.80
C GLY A 110 -2.31 1.79 -4.99
N HIS A 111 -1.37 2.33 -4.20
CA HIS A 111 0.02 1.86 -4.12
C HIS A 111 0.10 0.39 -3.72
N LEU A 112 -0.60 -0.01 -2.64
CA LEU A 112 -0.69 -1.41 -2.24
C LEU A 112 -1.21 -2.31 -3.37
N PHE A 113 -2.31 -1.93 -4.02
CA PHE A 113 -2.92 -2.76 -5.04
C PHE A 113 -2.06 -2.89 -6.31
N TYR A 114 -1.64 -1.76 -6.88
CA TYR A 114 -0.99 -1.70 -8.19
C TYR A 114 0.54 -1.86 -8.10
N THR A 115 1.18 -1.25 -7.11
CA THR A 115 2.65 -1.24 -6.98
C THR A 115 3.12 -2.47 -6.21
N GLU A 116 2.63 -2.66 -4.98
CA GLU A 116 3.13 -3.69 -4.07
C GLU A 116 2.71 -5.09 -4.48
N LEU A 117 1.41 -5.25 -4.73
CA LEU A 117 0.83 -6.54 -5.04
C LEU A 117 0.83 -6.83 -6.55
N GLY A 118 1.11 -5.83 -7.39
CA GLY A 118 1.14 -5.99 -8.85
C GLY A 118 -0.20 -6.42 -9.45
N ASN A 119 -1.31 -6.10 -8.80
CA ASN A 119 -2.63 -6.40 -9.32
C ASN A 119 -2.98 -5.47 -10.48
N LEU A 120 -3.86 -5.95 -11.36
CA LEU A 120 -4.37 -5.17 -12.49
C LEU A 120 -5.78 -4.70 -12.19
N GLY A 121 -6.06 -3.44 -12.52
CA GLY A 121 -7.42 -2.89 -12.49
C GLY A 121 -8.25 -3.37 -13.69
N SER A 122 -9.55 -3.08 -13.71
CA SER A 122 -10.43 -3.50 -14.81
C SER A 122 -10.17 -2.82 -16.15
N TYR A 123 -9.35 -1.75 -16.17
CA TYR A 123 -8.95 -1.03 -17.37
C TYR A 123 -7.43 -0.81 -17.41
N ASP A 124 -6.84 -0.87 -18.60
CA ASP A 124 -5.47 -0.42 -18.84
C ASP A 124 -5.36 1.12 -18.84
N THR A 125 -4.15 1.65 -19.01
CA THR A 125 -3.89 3.10 -19.00
C THR A 125 -4.52 3.84 -20.18
N ASP A 126 -4.85 3.14 -21.27
CA ASP A 126 -5.54 3.70 -22.43
C ASP A 126 -7.07 3.63 -22.29
N GLY A 127 -7.58 3.07 -21.19
CA GLY A 127 -9.00 2.91 -20.91
C GLY A 127 -9.64 1.72 -21.62
N ASN A 128 -8.86 0.74 -22.09
CA ASN A 128 -9.40 -0.51 -22.63
C ASN A 128 -9.71 -1.49 -21.49
N PRO A 129 -10.85 -2.19 -21.54
CA PRO A 129 -11.19 -3.17 -20.52
C PRO A 129 -10.23 -4.38 -20.58
N LEU A 130 -9.78 -4.83 -19.41
CA LEU A 130 -8.95 -6.02 -19.25
C LEU A 130 -9.80 -7.26 -18.96
N SER A 131 -9.39 -8.42 -19.47
CA SER A 131 -10.10 -9.68 -19.25
C SER A 131 -9.69 -10.40 -17.96
N SER A 132 -8.61 -9.97 -17.32
CA SER A 132 -8.07 -10.51 -16.07
C SER A 132 -7.64 -9.34 -15.19
N TYR A 133 -8.31 -9.17 -14.06
CA TYR A 133 -8.12 -8.05 -13.14
C TYR A 133 -8.57 -8.43 -11.72
N GLY A 134 -8.38 -7.52 -10.77
CA GLY A 134 -8.82 -7.63 -9.39
C GLY A 134 -7.73 -8.11 -8.45
N LEU A 135 -8.10 -8.41 -7.21
CA LEU A 135 -7.20 -8.90 -6.16
C LEU A 135 -6.75 -10.35 -6.42
N THR A 136 -5.83 -10.51 -7.36
CA THR A 136 -5.27 -11.81 -7.77
C THR A 136 -3.99 -12.19 -7.01
N ASN A 137 -3.32 -11.21 -6.42
CA ASN A 137 -2.17 -11.37 -5.55
C ASN A 137 -2.40 -10.59 -4.25
N THR A 138 -2.22 -11.26 -3.11
CA THR A 138 -2.33 -10.66 -1.77
C THR A 138 -0.99 -10.61 -1.04
N GLY A 139 0.09 -11.13 -1.62
CA GLY A 139 1.39 -11.18 -0.96
C GLY A 139 1.30 -11.87 0.40
N ASP A 140 1.76 -11.17 1.45
CA ASP A 140 1.69 -11.65 2.83
C ASP A 140 0.35 -11.41 3.53
N PHE A 141 -0.59 -10.70 2.92
CA PHE A 141 -1.92 -10.50 3.51
C PHE A 141 -2.73 -11.80 3.46
N GLN A 142 -3.28 -12.18 4.62
CA GLN A 142 -4.15 -13.34 4.80
C GLN A 142 -5.63 -12.96 4.92
N HIS A 143 -5.92 -11.71 5.28
CA HIS A 143 -7.28 -11.22 5.51
C HIS A 143 -7.67 -10.08 4.58
N LEU A 144 -6.80 -9.65 3.67
CA LEU A 144 -7.18 -8.76 2.56
C LEU A 144 -8.06 -9.52 1.57
N ILE A 145 -9.27 -9.00 1.33
CA ILE A 145 -10.26 -9.63 0.46
C ILE A 145 -10.65 -8.69 -0.68
N ALA A 146 -11.18 -9.27 -1.75
CA ALA A 146 -11.76 -8.51 -2.84
C ALA A 146 -13.04 -7.82 -2.34
N GLY A 147 -13.08 -6.50 -2.45
CA GLY A 147 -14.16 -5.68 -1.93
C GLY A 147 -13.78 -4.20 -1.88
N SER A 148 -14.75 -3.36 -1.54
CA SER A 148 -14.51 -1.92 -1.38
C SER A 148 -14.19 -1.55 0.06
N TYR A 149 -13.18 -0.69 0.23
CA TYR A 149 -12.66 -0.26 1.51
C TYR A 149 -12.71 1.26 1.63
N TRP A 150 -13.22 1.75 2.75
CA TRP A 150 -13.18 3.17 3.06
C TRP A 150 -11.73 3.63 3.25
N SER A 151 -11.39 4.79 2.69
CA SER A 151 -10.20 5.55 3.10
C SER A 151 -10.55 6.46 4.28
N GLY A 152 -9.54 6.99 4.97
CA GLY A 152 -9.68 8.02 6.00
C GLY A 152 -9.99 9.40 5.46
N THR A 153 -10.16 9.56 4.15
CA THR A 153 -10.30 10.87 3.49
C THR A 153 -11.77 11.16 3.16
N ALA A 154 -12.34 12.20 3.79
CA ALA A 154 -13.61 12.78 3.39
C ALA A 154 -13.46 13.64 2.12
N ASP A 155 -14.51 13.73 1.31
CA ASP A 155 -14.57 14.70 0.20
C ASP A 155 -14.87 16.09 0.73
N SER A 156 -13.93 17.02 0.56
CA SER A 156 -14.12 18.43 0.93
C SER A 156 -14.37 19.36 -0.28
N PHE A 157 -14.34 18.84 -1.51
CA PHE A 157 -14.36 19.64 -2.73
C PHE A 157 -15.69 19.60 -3.49
N ASP A 158 -16.24 18.42 -3.72
CA ASP A 158 -17.29 18.25 -4.73
C ASP A 158 -18.66 18.01 -4.12
N ILE A 159 -18.76 17.06 -3.19
CA ILE A 159 -20.05 16.61 -2.67
C ILE A 159 -19.99 16.47 -1.15
N PRO A 160 -20.85 17.18 -0.39
CA PRO A 160 -20.95 16.94 1.05
C PRO A 160 -21.39 15.49 1.32
N ASP A 161 -21.05 14.99 2.51
CA ASP A 161 -21.38 13.64 2.96
C ASP A 161 -20.81 12.51 2.08
N HIS A 162 -19.72 12.77 1.34
CA HIS A 162 -18.98 11.75 0.60
C HIS A 162 -17.60 11.50 1.20
N ALA A 163 -17.14 10.26 1.11
CA ALA A 163 -15.77 9.91 1.41
C ALA A 163 -15.15 9.12 0.25
N TRP A 164 -13.83 9.11 0.22
CA TRP A 164 -13.08 8.34 -0.75
C TRP A 164 -12.99 6.88 -0.32
N TYR A 165 -13.04 5.98 -1.30
CA TYR A 165 -12.85 4.54 -1.13
C TYR A 165 -11.96 3.99 -2.24
N PHE A 166 -11.39 2.82 -1.99
CA PHE A 166 -10.70 2.02 -2.99
C PHE A 166 -11.37 0.66 -3.11
N ASN A 167 -11.47 0.12 -4.32
CA ASN A 167 -12.09 -1.16 -4.59
C ASN A 167 -11.07 -2.21 -5.01
N PHE A 168 -10.81 -3.19 -4.15
CA PHE A 168 -9.91 -4.30 -4.45
C PHE A 168 -10.53 -5.31 -5.45
N ASP A 169 -11.84 -5.26 -5.72
CA ASP A 169 -12.45 -6.11 -6.75
C ASP A 169 -11.96 -5.75 -8.17
N ASP A 170 -11.75 -4.47 -8.44
CA ASP A 170 -11.51 -3.97 -9.80
C ASP A 170 -10.46 -2.85 -9.91
N GLY A 171 -9.84 -2.46 -8.80
CA GLY A 171 -8.81 -1.42 -8.73
C GLY A 171 -9.35 0.02 -8.83
N LEU A 172 -10.66 0.23 -8.64
CA LEU A 172 -11.27 1.56 -8.74
C LEU A 172 -11.02 2.41 -7.48
N GLN A 173 -10.55 3.64 -7.65
CA GLN A 173 -10.59 4.70 -6.64
C GLN A 173 -11.75 5.67 -6.94
N ASN A 174 -12.63 5.93 -5.98
CA ASN A 174 -13.78 6.81 -6.20
C ASN A 174 -14.34 7.39 -4.88
N LYS A 175 -15.31 8.28 -4.96
CA LYS A 175 -16.06 8.87 -3.85
C LYS A 175 -17.44 8.20 -3.74
N PHE A 176 -17.98 8.10 -2.52
CA PHE A 176 -19.35 7.63 -2.30
C PHE A 176 -19.95 8.16 -1.00
N TYR A 177 -21.27 8.03 -0.83
CA TYR A 177 -21.99 8.47 0.36
C TYR A 177 -21.41 7.83 1.64
N MET A 178 -21.10 8.65 2.64
CA MET A 178 -20.51 8.22 3.92
C MET A 178 -21.39 7.26 4.73
N TYR A 179 -22.69 7.20 4.45
CA TYR A 179 -23.65 6.32 5.12
C TYR A 179 -23.68 4.90 4.56
N GLU A 180 -22.99 4.66 3.45
CA GLU A 180 -22.94 3.36 2.80
C GLU A 180 -21.89 2.45 3.43
N HIS A 181 -22.09 1.14 3.29
CA HIS A 181 -21.28 0.16 4.01
C HIS A 181 -20.13 -0.34 3.15
N ARG A 182 -18.90 -0.13 3.64
CA ARG A 182 -17.67 -0.64 3.01
C ARG A 182 -16.73 -1.17 4.09
N TYR A 183 -15.83 -2.06 3.73
CA TYR A 183 -14.84 -2.63 4.63
C TYR A 183 -13.85 -1.57 5.10
N ALA A 184 -13.03 -1.93 6.09
CA ALA A 184 -11.85 -1.15 6.45
C ALA A 184 -10.64 -2.04 6.68
N ILE A 185 -9.47 -1.47 6.42
CA ILE A 185 -8.16 -1.98 6.80
C ILE A 185 -7.46 -0.83 7.52
N ALA A 186 -6.61 -1.11 8.49
CA ALA A 186 -5.92 -0.07 9.25
C ALA A 186 -4.43 -0.01 8.87
N VAL A 187 -3.88 1.20 8.92
CA VAL A 187 -2.45 1.48 8.80
C VAL A 187 -2.01 2.39 9.93
N ARG A 188 -0.72 2.35 10.25
CA ARG A 188 -0.08 3.31 11.15
C ARG A 188 1.23 3.81 10.57
N PRO A 189 1.70 5.01 10.95
CA PRO A 189 3.00 5.51 10.51
C PRO A 189 4.17 4.68 11.06
N GLY A 190 5.15 4.44 10.20
CA GLY A 190 6.41 3.82 10.53
C GLY A 190 6.36 2.32 10.79
N ASP A 191 7.54 1.75 11.03
CA ASP A 191 7.76 0.34 11.31
C ASP A 191 7.47 -0.03 12.77
N VAL A 192 6.65 -1.05 13.00
CA VAL A 192 6.38 -1.63 14.33
C VAL A 192 7.55 -2.43 14.92
N ALA A 193 8.58 -2.75 14.14
CA ALA A 193 9.80 -3.37 14.66
C ALA A 193 10.81 -2.35 15.23
N ALA A 194 10.72 -1.07 14.85
CA ALA A 194 11.66 -0.04 15.29
C ALA A 194 11.55 0.32 16.79
N GLY A 195 10.42 0.01 17.44
CA GLY A 195 10.22 0.23 18.88
C GLY A 195 10.79 -0.86 19.78
N GLY A 196 11.06 -2.06 19.25
CA GLY A 196 11.54 -3.21 20.02
C GLY A 196 13.05 -3.20 20.09
N GLY A 197 13.61 -2.90 21.25
CA GLY A 197 15.06 -2.89 21.50
C GLY A 197 15.76 -4.14 20.97
N GLY A 198 16.30 -4.04 19.75
CA GLY A 198 17.35 -4.94 19.29
C GLY A 198 18.55 -4.81 20.21
N PRO A 199 19.38 -5.86 20.36
CA PRO A 199 20.62 -5.75 21.11
C PRO A 199 21.44 -4.59 20.53
N ALA A 200 21.91 -3.69 21.40
CA ALA A 200 22.81 -2.63 21.01
C ALA A 200 23.96 -3.20 20.16
N PRO A 201 24.40 -2.50 19.10
CA PRO A 201 25.51 -2.96 18.28
C PRO A 201 26.70 -3.27 19.19
N ILE A 202 27.18 -4.52 19.12
CA ILE A 202 28.35 -4.97 19.88
C ILE A 202 29.52 -4.06 19.45
N PRO A 203 30.18 -3.33 20.37
CA PRO A 203 31.32 -2.51 20.02
C PRO A 203 32.40 -3.39 19.37
N GLU A 204 32.86 -3.00 18.17
CA GLU A 204 33.99 -3.68 17.55
C GLU A 204 35.22 -3.53 18.47
N PRO A 205 35.95 -4.63 18.76
CA PRO A 205 37.16 -4.58 19.56
C PRO A 205 38.20 -3.72 18.83
N SER A 206 38.74 -2.73 19.56
CA SER A 206 39.84 -1.86 19.11
C SER A 206 41.18 -2.58 19.10
#